data_AF-A0A066U389-F1
#
_entry.id   AF-A0A066U389-F1
#
_cell.length_a   1.000
_cell.length_b   1.000
_cell.length_c   1.000
_cell.angle_alpha   90.00
_cell.angle_beta   90.00
_cell.angle_gamma   90.00
#
_symmetry.space_group_name_H-M   'P 1'
#
loop_
_entity.id
_entity.type
_entity.pdbx_description
1 polymer ?
#
loop_
_entity_poly.entity_id
_entity_poly.type
_entity_poly.pdbx_seq_one_letter_code
_entity_poly.pdbx_strand_id
1 'polypeptide(L)'
;MTTSLLECERTARSDGLAAGLARALPATPADRLAPGRYAAVPAATVPEGAEVRTHSLADREDIVFLACSGRPREERDALELADFGRHLAAVRLGVLRSVLDHVVEHLSQRTSGDEPLIRKQLIVGAIGDVMAAVERLRAQVRSQRHPAAVADVHRELDELGWRVAQHLGASGFLATSPARSLYVSALVAGTWVDREPEGEPA
;
A
#
# COMPACT_ATOMS: atom_id res chain seq x y z
N MET A 1 13.50 -8.23 -16.72
CA MET A 1 13.31 -9.26 -15.69
C MET A 1 11.92 -9.10 -15.12
N THR A 2 11.08 -10.12 -15.14
CA THR A 2 9.75 -10.05 -14.54
C THR A 2 9.92 -10.07 -13.02
N THR A 3 9.69 -8.93 -12.36
CA THR A 3 9.66 -8.88 -10.90
C THR A 3 8.62 -9.87 -10.37
N SER A 4 8.93 -10.64 -9.34
CA SER A 4 7.93 -11.50 -8.71
C SER A 4 7.16 -10.74 -7.63
N LEU A 5 5.86 -11.04 -7.49
CA LEU A 5 5.01 -10.52 -6.42
C LEU A 5 5.61 -10.78 -5.03
N LEU A 6 6.25 -11.94 -4.83
CA LEU A 6 6.87 -12.30 -3.56
C LEU A 6 8.05 -11.38 -3.22
N GLU A 7 8.82 -10.96 -4.21
CA GLU A 7 9.94 -10.04 -4.00
C GLU A 7 9.45 -8.63 -3.70
N CYS A 8 8.41 -8.13 -4.40
CA CYS A 8 7.75 -6.87 -4.03
C CYS A 8 7.28 -6.87 -2.57
N GLU A 9 6.57 -7.93 -2.16
CA GLU A 9 6.08 -8.09 -0.79
C GLU A 9 7.24 -8.13 0.22
N ARG A 10 8.29 -8.90 -0.08
CA ARG A 10 9.44 -9.06 0.80
C ARG A 10 10.22 -7.76 0.96
N THR A 11 10.58 -7.11 -0.15
CA THR A 11 11.31 -5.84 -0.16
C THR A 11 10.52 -4.76 0.56
N ALA A 12 9.21 -4.67 0.33
CA ALA A 12 8.39 -3.68 1.03
C ALA A 12 8.33 -3.91 2.55
N ARG A 13 8.32 -5.18 3.00
CA ARG A 13 8.32 -5.51 4.42
C ARG A 13 9.65 -5.18 5.10
N SER A 14 10.78 -5.46 4.43
CA SER A 14 12.11 -5.29 5.01
C SER A 14 12.68 -3.88 4.83
N ASP A 15 12.46 -3.28 3.67
CA ASP A 15 13.17 -2.08 3.20
C ASP A 15 12.23 -0.88 3.02
N GLY A 16 10.92 -1.07 3.23
CA GLY A 16 9.92 -0.01 3.23
C GLY A 16 9.21 0.24 1.90
N LEU A 17 8.28 1.20 1.92
CA LEU A 17 7.35 1.46 0.81
C LEU A 17 8.06 1.88 -0.48
N ALA A 18 9.01 2.81 -0.42
CA ALA A 18 9.75 3.28 -1.61
C ALA A 18 10.54 2.17 -2.29
N ALA A 19 11.24 1.33 -1.52
CA ALA A 19 12.01 0.20 -2.07
C ALA A 19 11.09 -0.84 -2.73
N GLY A 20 9.97 -1.18 -2.08
CA GLY A 20 8.95 -2.05 -2.65
C GLY A 20 8.35 -1.47 -3.93
N LEU A 21 8.02 -0.18 -3.93
CA LEU A 21 7.45 0.51 -5.09
C LEU A 21 8.45 0.57 -6.26
N ALA A 22 9.72 0.89 -6.00
CA ALA A 22 10.78 0.89 -7.01
C ALA A 22 10.91 -0.47 -7.71
N ARG A 23 10.73 -1.55 -6.94
CA ARG A 23 10.72 -2.93 -7.44
C ARG A 23 9.49 -3.26 -8.28
N ALA A 24 8.33 -2.69 -7.91
CA ALA A 24 7.06 -2.90 -8.59
C ALA A 24 6.92 -2.10 -9.88
N LEU A 25 7.56 -0.92 -9.96
CA LEU A 25 7.41 0.00 -11.11
C LEU A 25 7.72 -0.72 -12.44
N PRO A 26 6.87 -0.49 -13.47
CA PRO A 26 7.07 -1.08 -14.77
C PRO A 26 8.23 -0.39 -15.51
N ALA A 27 8.64 -0.99 -16.64
CA ALA A 27 9.64 -0.38 -17.51
C ALA A 27 9.10 0.89 -18.21
N THR A 28 7.79 0.95 -18.44
CA THR A 28 7.12 2.14 -18.98
C THR A 28 7.22 3.29 -17.97
N PRO A 29 7.68 4.49 -18.41
CA PRO A 29 7.76 5.66 -17.54
C PRO A 29 6.42 6.02 -16.87
N ALA A 30 6.49 6.39 -15.59
CA ALA A 30 5.30 6.62 -14.78
C ALA A 30 4.40 7.77 -15.30
N ASP A 31 5.02 8.81 -15.86
CA ASP A 31 4.35 9.96 -16.48
C ASP A 31 3.54 9.60 -17.73
N ARG A 32 3.78 8.41 -18.30
CA ARG A 32 3.10 7.86 -19.47
C ARG A 32 2.06 6.80 -19.13
N LEU A 33 2.31 6.00 -18.09
CA LEU A 33 1.42 4.89 -17.72
C LEU A 33 0.31 5.29 -16.74
N ALA A 34 0.59 6.23 -15.83
CA ALA A 34 -0.33 6.52 -14.73
C ALA A 34 -1.72 6.98 -15.21
N PRO A 35 -2.80 6.55 -14.54
CA PRO A 35 -4.15 6.83 -14.98
C PRO A 35 -4.61 8.28 -14.75
N GLY A 36 -3.94 9.01 -13.85
CA GLY A 36 -4.30 10.36 -13.44
C GLY A 36 -3.29 11.43 -13.82
N ARG A 37 -3.48 12.64 -13.26
CA ARG A 37 -2.55 13.78 -13.42
C ARG A 37 -1.28 13.67 -12.60
N TYR A 38 -1.25 12.73 -11.65
CA TYR A 38 -0.12 12.49 -10.78
C TYR A 38 0.12 10.99 -10.63
N ALA A 39 1.39 10.60 -10.55
CA ALA A 39 1.85 9.26 -10.24
C ALA A 39 2.70 9.31 -8.97
N ALA A 40 2.34 8.55 -7.95
CA ALA A 40 3.21 8.39 -6.79
C ALA A 40 4.39 7.49 -7.16
N VAL A 41 5.62 7.98 -6.99
CA VAL A 41 6.87 7.29 -7.32
C VAL A 41 7.88 7.45 -6.18
N PRO A 42 8.87 6.55 -6.06
CA PRO A 42 10.00 6.76 -5.16
C PRO A 42 10.74 8.06 -5.54
N ALA A 43 11.13 8.87 -4.55
CA ALA A 43 11.83 10.13 -4.79
C ALA A 43 13.11 9.94 -5.61
N ALA A 44 13.83 8.83 -5.38
CA ALA A 44 15.06 8.49 -6.08
C ALA A 44 14.89 8.17 -7.57
N THR A 45 13.66 7.94 -8.06
CA THR A 45 13.40 7.62 -9.47
C THR A 45 12.93 8.83 -10.28
N VAL A 46 12.83 10.01 -9.67
CA VAL A 46 12.34 11.22 -10.35
C VAL A 46 13.40 11.73 -11.33
N PRO A 47 13.04 11.95 -12.61
CA PRO A 47 13.95 12.58 -13.57
C PRO A 47 14.30 14.02 -13.19
N GLU A 48 15.51 14.47 -13.53
CA GLU A 48 15.92 15.85 -13.31
C GLU A 48 15.00 16.83 -14.06
N GLY A 49 14.57 17.89 -13.38
CA GLY A 49 13.67 18.91 -13.94
C GLY A 49 12.19 18.50 -14.03
N ALA A 50 11.81 17.30 -13.57
CA ALA A 50 10.41 16.90 -13.54
C ALA A 50 9.61 17.68 -12.48
N GLU A 51 8.37 18.04 -12.82
CA GLU A 51 7.45 18.66 -11.86
C GLU A 51 6.95 17.62 -10.87
N VAL A 52 7.15 17.88 -9.58
CA VAL A 52 6.70 17.01 -8.49
C VAL A 52 5.91 17.79 -7.45
N ARG A 53 4.91 17.12 -6.85
CA ARG A 53 4.28 17.56 -5.60
C ARG A 53 4.75 16.72 -4.45
N THR A 54 4.95 17.36 -3.31
CA THR A 54 5.35 16.71 -2.05
C THR A 54 4.15 16.63 -1.10
N HIS A 55 4.24 15.73 -0.14
CA HIS A 55 3.24 15.57 0.90
C HIS A 55 3.93 15.13 2.19
N SER A 56 3.71 15.85 3.29
CA SER A 56 4.51 15.69 4.53
C SER A 56 4.56 14.27 5.11
N LEU A 57 3.55 13.42 4.84
CA LEU A 57 3.60 12.01 5.22
C LEU A 57 4.31 11.15 4.17
N ALA A 58 4.17 11.46 2.89
CA ALA A 58 4.82 10.73 1.79
C ALA A 58 6.33 10.98 1.76
N ASP A 59 6.76 12.19 2.10
CA ASP A 59 8.17 12.56 2.20
C ASP A 59 8.92 11.69 3.23
N ARG A 60 8.23 11.23 4.29
CA ARG A 60 8.79 10.31 5.31
C ARG A 60 8.85 8.85 4.87
N GLU A 61 8.27 8.53 3.72
CA GLU A 61 8.31 7.21 3.09
C GLU A 61 9.12 7.23 1.79
N ASP A 62 9.85 8.33 1.52
CA ASP A 62 10.58 8.59 0.29
C ASP A 62 9.69 8.51 -0.98
N ILE A 63 8.44 8.97 -0.88
CA ILE A 63 7.46 9.01 -1.96
C ILE A 63 7.15 10.46 -2.36
N VAL A 64 7.09 10.71 -3.67
CA VAL A 64 6.67 11.99 -4.27
C VAL A 64 5.64 11.76 -5.37
N PHE A 65 4.91 12.82 -5.73
CA PHE A 65 3.86 12.77 -6.74
C PHE A 65 4.33 13.45 -8.03
N LEU A 66 4.79 12.66 -8.98
CA LEU A 66 5.23 13.11 -10.30
C LEU A 66 4.05 13.59 -11.14
N ALA A 67 4.14 14.79 -11.72
CA ALA A 67 3.14 15.29 -12.65
C ALA A 67 3.14 14.46 -13.95
N CYS A 68 1.96 14.04 -14.38
CA CYS A 68 1.77 13.24 -15.58
C CYS A 68 1.04 14.04 -16.66
N SER A 69 1.33 13.73 -17.92
CA SER A 69 0.66 14.33 -19.08
C SER A 69 -0.85 14.04 -19.13
N GLY A 70 -1.35 13.06 -18.34
CA GLY A 70 -2.77 12.79 -18.16
C GLY A 70 -3.43 12.19 -19.41
N ARG A 71 -2.75 11.27 -20.11
CA ARG A 71 -3.26 10.66 -21.35
C ARG A 71 -4.66 10.05 -21.19
N PRO A 72 -5.50 10.08 -22.25
CA PRO A 72 -6.80 9.43 -22.27
C PRO A 72 -6.71 7.95 -21.87
N ARG A 73 -7.74 7.44 -21.18
CA ARG A 73 -7.80 6.04 -20.69
C ARG A 73 -7.66 5.00 -21.79
N GLU A 74 -8.12 5.33 -22.99
CA GLU A 74 -8.12 4.48 -24.19
C GLU A 74 -6.72 4.26 -24.77
N GLU A 75 -5.76 5.14 -24.49
CA GLU A 75 -4.38 5.04 -25.00
C GLU A 75 -3.45 4.25 -24.07
N ARG A 76 -3.97 3.75 -22.94
CA ARG A 76 -3.16 3.09 -21.90
C ARG A 76 -3.17 1.58 -22.10
N ASP A 77 -2.03 0.96 -21.81
CA ASP A 77 -1.95 -0.50 -21.72
C ASP A 77 -2.64 -0.96 -20.42
N ALA A 78 -3.92 -1.32 -20.53
CA ALA A 78 -4.73 -1.78 -19.41
C ALA A 78 -4.19 -3.06 -18.77
N LEU A 79 -3.48 -3.90 -19.54
CA LEU A 79 -2.88 -5.13 -19.02
C LEU A 79 -1.62 -4.82 -18.21
N GLU A 80 -0.76 -3.93 -18.70
CA GLU A 80 0.42 -3.45 -17.95
C GLU A 80 -0.01 -2.74 -16.66
N LEU A 81 -1.05 -1.90 -16.70
CA LEU A 81 -1.57 -1.22 -15.51
C LEU A 81 -2.16 -2.21 -14.49
N ALA A 82 -2.89 -3.22 -14.95
CA ALA A 82 -3.44 -4.27 -14.07
C ALA A 82 -2.31 -5.11 -13.44
N ASP A 83 -1.27 -5.45 -14.20
CA ASP A 83 -0.13 -6.18 -13.67
C ASP A 83 0.68 -5.34 -12.68
N PHE A 84 0.88 -4.06 -12.96
CA PHE A 84 1.48 -3.12 -12.01
C PHE A 84 0.64 -3.00 -10.74
N GLY A 85 -0.69 -2.88 -10.85
CA GLY A 85 -1.61 -2.88 -9.70
C GLY A 85 -1.42 -4.10 -8.81
N ARG A 86 -1.22 -5.29 -9.39
CA ARG A 86 -0.94 -6.51 -8.61
C ARG A 86 0.40 -6.46 -7.87
N HIS A 87 1.44 -5.96 -8.52
CA HIS A 87 2.74 -5.75 -7.88
C HIS A 87 2.64 -4.72 -6.76
N LEU A 88 1.88 -3.63 -6.97
CA LEU A 88 1.61 -2.64 -5.95
C LEU A 88 0.81 -3.23 -4.77
N ALA A 89 -0.19 -4.09 -5.02
CA ALA A 89 -0.90 -4.79 -3.96
C ALA A 89 0.05 -5.68 -3.13
N ALA A 90 1.02 -6.33 -3.77
CA ALA A 90 2.05 -7.09 -3.07
C ALA A 90 2.97 -6.19 -2.22
N VAL A 91 3.38 -5.02 -2.72
CA VAL A 91 4.11 -4.00 -1.94
C VAL A 91 3.30 -3.60 -0.69
N ARG A 92 2.02 -3.29 -0.88
CA ARG A 92 1.12 -2.88 0.22
C ARG A 92 0.93 -3.98 1.27
N LEU A 93 0.86 -5.24 0.86
CA LEU A 93 0.88 -6.38 1.78
C LEU A 93 2.18 -6.44 2.59
N GLY A 94 3.34 -6.18 1.96
CA GLY A 94 4.62 -6.11 2.66
C GLY A 94 4.66 -5.02 3.72
N VAL A 95 4.22 -3.81 3.37
CA VAL A 95 4.09 -2.68 4.32
C VAL A 95 3.15 -3.04 5.47
N LEU A 96 1.98 -3.60 5.17
CA LEU A 96 1.01 -4.00 6.19
C LEU A 96 1.58 -5.02 7.17
N ARG A 97 2.32 -6.01 6.66
CA ARG A 97 2.98 -7.02 7.50
C ARG A 97 4.07 -6.40 8.37
N SER A 98 4.83 -5.43 7.85
CA SER A 98 5.82 -4.69 8.64
C SER A 98 5.15 -3.92 9.78
N VAL A 99 4.04 -3.20 9.52
CA VAL A 99 3.29 -2.52 10.57
C VAL A 99 2.67 -3.50 11.56
N LEU A 100 2.19 -4.66 11.10
CA LEU A 100 1.67 -5.71 11.98
C LEU A 100 2.75 -6.24 12.94
N ASP A 101 3.99 -6.41 12.48
CA ASP A 101 5.12 -6.79 13.34
C ASP A 101 5.31 -5.75 14.48
N HIS A 102 5.27 -4.45 14.15
CA HIS A 102 5.34 -3.36 15.14
C HIS A 102 4.13 -3.33 16.08
N VAL A 103 2.93 -3.64 15.59
CA VAL A 103 1.71 -3.74 16.41
C VAL A 103 1.86 -4.86 17.44
N VAL A 104 2.34 -6.03 17.02
CA VAL A 104 2.57 -7.17 17.91
C VAL A 104 3.60 -6.81 18.98
N GLU A 105 4.69 -6.14 18.61
CA GLU A 105 5.69 -5.64 19.56
C GLU A 105 5.07 -4.65 20.55
N HIS A 106 4.34 -3.65 20.05
CA HIS A 106 3.66 -2.64 20.88
C HIS A 106 2.70 -3.27 21.91
N LEU A 107 1.87 -4.21 21.47
CA LEU A 107 0.90 -4.90 22.32
C LEU A 107 1.57 -5.86 23.32
N SER A 108 2.77 -6.35 23.00
CA SER A 108 3.57 -7.18 23.90
C SER A 108 4.21 -6.38 25.03
N GLN A 109 4.55 -5.11 24.77
CA GLN A 109 5.17 -4.21 25.76
C GLN A 109 4.13 -3.47 26.62
N ARG A 110 2.92 -3.25 26.09
CA ARG A 110 1.86 -2.52 26.77
C ARG A 110 1.03 -3.43 27.68
N THR A 111 0.82 -3.03 28.93
CA THR A 111 0.08 -3.82 29.92
C THR A 111 -1.28 -3.22 30.27
N SER A 112 -2.23 -4.06 30.68
CA SER A 112 -3.50 -3.68 31.32
C SER A 112 -3.96 -4.79 32.25
N GLY A 113 -4.23 -4.43 33.52
CA GLY A 113 -4.51 -5.41 34.58
C GLY A 113 -3.34 -6.40 34.75
N ASP A 114 -2.13 -5.86 34.90
CA ASP A 114 -0.86 -6.58 35.14
C ASP A 114 -0.46 -7.63 34.09
N GLU A 115 -1.07 -7.59 32.91
CA GLU A 115 -0.77 -8.50 31.81
C GLU A 115 -0.55 -7.74 30.50
N PRO A 116 0.42 -8.18 29.66
CA PRO A 116 0.56 -7.69 28.29
C PRO A 116 -0.75 -7.78 27.48
N LEU A 117 -1.08 -6.73 26.74
CA LEU A 117 -2.30 -6.68 25.92
C LEU A 117 -2.35 -7.81 24.90
N ILE A 118 -1.20 -8.23 24.35
CA ILE A 118 -1.13 -9.32 23.38
C ILE A 118 -1.66 -10.66 23.91
N ARG A 119 -1.74 -10.86 25.23
CA ARG A 119 -2.27 -12.10 25.85
C ARG A 119 -3.78 -12.07 26.06
N LYS A 120 -4.42 -10.90 25.91
CA LYS A 120 -5.86 -10.78 26.06
C LYS A 120 -6.55 -11.46 24.88
N GLN A 121 -7.49 -12.37 25.14
CA GLN A 121 -8.15 -13.17 24.11
C GLN A 121 -8.76 -12.35 22.96
N LEU A 122 -9.36 -11.19 23.27
CA LEU A 122 -9.91 -10.28 22.26
C LEU A 122 -8.83 -9.74 21.31
N ILE A 123 -7.63 -9.46 21.83
CA ILE A 123 -6.49 -9.00 21.03
C ILE A 123 -5.95 -10.16 20.19
N VAL A 124 -5.77 -11.34 20.78
CA VAL A 124 -5.32 -12.54 20.05
C VAL A 124 -6.27 -12.86 18.89
N GLY A 125 -7.58 -12.86 19.13
CA GLY A 125 -8.60 -13.08 18.10
C GLY A 125 -8.51 -12.04 16.98
N ALA A 126 -8.43 -10.75 17.33
CA ALA A 126 -8.34 -9.68 16.35
C ALA A 126 -7.07 -9.77 15.47
N ILE A 127 -5.91 -10.10 16.06
CA ILE A 127 -4.67 -10.32 15.31
C ILE A 127 -4.79 -11.57 14.42
N GLY A 128 -5.40 -12.64 14.93
CA GLY A 128 -5.70 -13.84 14.14
C GLY A 128 -6.53 -13.55 12.89
N ASP A 129 -7.58 -12.73 13.04
CA ASP A 129 -8.43 -12.30 11.92
C ASP A 129 -7.64 -11.49 10.89
N VAL A 130 -6.77 -10.58 11.34
CA VAL A 130 -5.89 -9.81 10.45
C VAL A 130 -4.96 -10.75 9.67
N MET A 131 -4.33 -11.72 10.34
CA MET A 131 -3.44 -12.68 9.69
C MET A 131 -4.18 -13.53 8.64
N ALA A 132 -5.40 -13.99 8.96
CA ALA A 132 -6.24 -14.71 8.01
C ALA A 132 -6.61 -13.86 6.79
N ALA A 133 -6.95 -12.58 7.00
CA ALA A 133 -7.23 -11.65 5.91
C ALA A 133 -6.00 -11.38 5.03
N VAL A 134 -4.81 -11.26 5.63
CA VAL A 134 -3.54 -11.13 4.89
C VAL A 134 -3.32 -12.32 3.96
N GLU A 135 -3.44 -13.55 4.45
CA GLU A 135 -3.21 -14.73 3.61
C GLU A 135 -4.25 -14.89 2.50
N ARG A 136 -5.51 -14.53 2.77
CA ARG A 136 -6.56 -14.45 1.75
C ARG A 136 -6.23 -13.43 0.66
N LEU A 137 -5.82 -12.22 1.03
CA LEU A 137 -5.42 -11.17 0.08
C LEU A 137 -4.18 -11.57 -0.72
N ARG A 138 -3.20 -12.22 -0.10
CA ARG A 138 -2.03 -12.78 -0.81
C ARG A 138 -2.44 -13.81 -1.87
N ALA A 139 -3.42 -14.65 -1.58
CA ALA A 139 -3.96 -15.58 -2.56
C ALA A 139 -4.67 -14.85 -3.71
N GLN A 140 -5.49 -13.84 -3.41
CA GLN A 140 -6.17 -13.02 -4.42
C GLN A 140 -5.18 -12.27 -5.33
N VAL A 141 -4.14 -11.63 -4.78
CA VAL A 141 -3.11 -10.93 -5.59
C VAL A 141 -2.43 -11.87 -6.59
N ARG A 142 -2.21 -13.13 -6.21
CA ARG A 142 -1.58 -14.13 -7.09
C ARG A 142 -2.51 -14.59 -8.21
N SER A 143 -3.81 -14.77 -7.93
CA SER A 143 -4.77 -15.34 -8.88
C SER A 143 -5.46 -14.29 -9.77
N GLN A 144 -5.79 -13.12 -9.22
CA GLN A 144 -6.57 -12.10 -9.92
C GLN A 144 -5.73 -11.41 -10.99
N ARG A 145 -6.28 -11.26 -12.19
CA ARG A 145 -5.67 -10.51 -13.32
C ARG A 145 -6.59 -9.43 -13.86
N HIS A 146 -7.88 -9.50 -13.54
CA HIS A 146 -8.87 -8.55 -14.01
C HIS A 146 -8.72 -7.21 -13.28
N PRO A 147 -8.69 -6.05 -13.99
CA PRO A 147 -8.49 -4.74 -13.37
C PRO A 147 -9.44 -4.45 -12.21
N ALA A 148 -10.73 -4.75 -12.34
CA ALA A 148 -11.72 -4.54 -11.27
C ALA A 148 -11.41 -5.37 -10.01
N ALA A 149 -11.01 -6.64 -10.18
CA ALA A 149 -10.65 -7.49 -9.05
C ALA A 149 -9.35 -7.03 -8.36
N VAL A 150 -8.41 -6.45 -9.12
CA VAL A 150 -7.22 -5.80 -8.56
C VAL A 150 -7.62 -4.55 -7.76
N ALA A 151 -8.53 -3.73 -8.28
CA ALA A 151 -9.05 -2.56 -7.57
C ALA A 151 -9.76 -2.95 -6.25
N ASP A 152 -10.54 -4.02 -6.26
CA ASP A 152 -11.17 -4.56 -5.05
C ASP A 152 -10.13 -4.98 -4.00
N VAL A 153 -9.07 -5.68 -4.40
CA VAL A 153 -7.97 -6.03 -3.48
C VAL A 153 -7.36 -4.78 -2.84
N HIS A 154 -7.21 -3.70 -3.58
CA HIS A 154 -6.69 -2.44 -3.03
C HIS A 154 -7.64 -1.76 -2.05
N ARG A 155 -8.96 -1.87 -2.25
CA ARG A 155 -9.97 -1.39 -1.31
C ARG A 155 -9.97 -2.21 -0.03
N GLU A 156 -9.93 -3.54 -0.14
CA GLU A 156 -9.82 -4.42 1.02
C GLU A 156 -8.52 -4.20 1.81
N LEU A 157 -7.42 -3.86 1.13
CA LEU A 157 -6.16 -3.46 1.78
C LEU A 157 -6.27 -2.11 2.51
N ASP A 158 -7.07 -1.17 2.02
CA ASP A 158 -7.33 0.11 2.73
C ASP A 158 -8.07 -0.18 4.05
N GLU A 159 -9.12 -1.00 4.00
CA GLU A 159 -9.90 -1.41 5.17
C GLU A 159 -9.05 -2.19 6.19
N LEU A 160 -8.26 -3.16 5.72
CA LEU A 160 -7.40 -3.95 6.61
C LEU A 160 -6.28 -3.11 7.21
N GLY A 161 -5.68 -2.20 6.43
CA GLY A 161 -4.68 -1.25 6.92
C GLY A 161 -5.23 -0.38 8.05
N TRP A 162 -6.46 0.12 7.90
CA TRP A 162 -7.13 0.89 8.95
C TRP A 162 -7.31 0.07 10.24
N ARG A 163 -7.78 -1.18 10.13
CA ARG A 163 -7.93 -2.09 11.28
C ARG A 163 -6.59 -2.33 12.00
N VAL A 164 -5.51 -2.53 11.25
CA VAL A 164 -4.15 -2.70 11.83
C VAL A 164 -3.72 -1.44 12.59
N ALA A 165 -3.92 -0.26 12.00
CA ALA A 165 -3.53 1.01 12.63
C ALA A 165 -4.26 1.26 13.95
N GLN A 166 -5.53 0.86 14.07
CA GLN A 166 -6.33 1.02 15.28
C GLN A 166 -5.76 0.26 16.50
N HIS A 167 -5.00 -0.83 16.29
CA HIS A 167 -4.35 -1.56 17.38
C HIS A 167 -3.22 -0.78 18.08
N LEU A 168 -2.72 0.31 17.47
CA LEU A 168 -1.79 1.24 18.11
C LEU A 168 -2.49 2.29 18.99
N GLY A 169 -3.83 2.32 19.01
CA GLY A 169 -4.62 3.34 19.69
C GLY A 169 -4.31 4.75 19.18
N ALA A 170 -4.26 5.75 20.07
CA ALA A 170 -3.98 7.13 19.70
C ALA A 170 -2.62 7.32 19.01
N SER A 171 -1.62 6.50 19.36
CA SER A 171 -0.30 6.55 18.71
C SER A 171 -0.36 6.19 17.23
N GLY A 172 -1.37 5.46 16.78
CA GLY A 172 -1.60 5.14 15.37
C GLY A 172 -1.84 6.37 14.48
N PHE A 173 -2.28 7.49 15.07
CA PHE A 173 -2.63 8.72 14.36
C PHE A 173 -1.47 9.71 14.23
N LEU A 174 -0.34 9.45 14.90
CA LEU A 174 0.80 10.34 14.86
C LEU A 174 1.54 10.20 13.53
N ALA A 175 2.00 11.31 12.98
CA ALA A 175 2.82 11.32 11.77
C ALA A 175 4.14 10.55 11.92
N THR A 176 4.62 10.33 13.15
CA THR A 176 5.81 9.52 13.45
C THR A 176 5.53 8.02 13.57
N SER A 177 4.26 7.62 13.60
CA SER A 177 3.83 6.23 13.74
C SER A 177 4.20 5.38 12.53
N PRO A 178 4.54 4.09 12.71
CA PRO A 178 4.69 3.17 11.59
C PRO A 178 3.40 3.03 10.77
N ALA A 179 2.22 3.26 11.36
CA ALA A 179 0.94 3.26 10.64
C ALA A 179 0.85 4.32 9.52
N ARG A 180 1.71 5.35 9.55
CA ARG A 180 1.86 6.31 8.44
C ARG A 180 2.06 5.60 7.10
N SER A 181 2.90 4.57 7.06
CA SER A 181 3.22 3.83 5.85
C SER A 181 1.98 3.19 5.22
N LEU A 182 1.00 2.73 6.02
CA LEU A 182 -0.28 2.22 5.54
C LEU A 182 -1.09 3.30 4.83
N TYR A 183 -1.18 4.50 5.43
CA TYR A 183 -1.85 5.66 4.85
C TYR A 183 -1.19 6.08 3.53
N VAL A 184 0.14 6.24 3.51
CA VAL A 184 0.87 6.62 2.29
C VAL A 184 0.71 5.53 1.23
N SER A 185 0.74 4.25 1.60
CA SER A 185 0.53 3.15 0.64
C SER A 185 -0.86 3.18 -0.02
N ALA A 186 -1.89 3.65 0.69
CA ALA A 186 -3.22 3.86 0.14
C ALA A 186 -3.26 5.07 -0.80
N LEU A 187 -2.56 6.17 -0.47
CA LEU A 187 -2.38 7.31 -1.38
C LEU A 187 -1.67 6.90 -2.68
N VAL A 188 -0.61 6.09 -2.58
CA VAL A 188 0.08 5.53 -3.76
C VAL A 188 -0.89 4.72 -4.60
N ALA A 189 -1.69 3.82 -4.01
CA ALA A 189 -2.70 3.08 -4.76
C ALA A 189 -3.70 3.99 -5.48
N GLY A 190 -4.11 5.09 -4.85
CA GLY A 190 -5.03 6.07 -5.44
C GLY A 190 -4.50 6.77 -6.69
N THR A 191 -3.18 6.81 -6.92
CA THR A 191 -2.61 7.39 -8.15
C THR A 191 -2.50 6.41 -9.31
N TRP A 192 -2.65 5.11 -9.03
CA TRP A 192 -2.29 4.05 -9.97
C TRP A 192 -3.42 3.07 -10.28
N VAL A 193 -4.37 2.93 -9.37
CA VAL A 193 -5.45 1.97 -9.47
C VAL A 193 -6.72 2.75 -9.78
N ASP A 194 -7.26 2.49 -10.95
CA ASP A 194 -8.52 3.11 -11.40
C ASP A 194 -9.67 2.48 -10.59
N ARG A 195 -10.03 3.15 -9.49
CA ARG A 195 -11.20 2.82 -8.68
C ARG A 195 -12.37 3.48 -9.40
N GLU A 196 -13.34 2.70 -9.87
CA GLU A 196 -14.58 3.31 -10.34
C GLU A 196 -15.10 4.22 -9.22
N PRO A 197 -15.42 5.50 -9.51
CA PRO A 197 -16.05 6.35 -8.51
C PRO A 197 -17.29 5.60 -8.03
N GLU A 198 -17.45 5.46 -6.71
CA GLU A 198 -18.72 5.04 -6.13
C GLU A 198 -19.78 5.91 -6.76
N GLY A 199 -20.65 5.29 -7.57
CA GLY A 199 -21.64 6.00 -8.36
C GLY A 199 -22.39 6.95 -7.45
N GLU A 200 -22.31 8.25 -7.75
CA GLU A 200 -23.18 9.24 -7.16
C GLU A 200 -24.61 8.73 -7.44
N PRO A 201 -25.42 8.41 -6.41
CA PRO A 201 -26.79 7.97 -6.65
C PRO A 201 -27.50 9.12 -7.36
N ALA A 202 -28.02 8.81 -8.56
CA ALA A 202 -28.85 9.72 -9.34
C ALA A 202 -30.07 10.21 -8.55
#